data_AF-A0A0K2DS72-F1
#
_entry.id   AF-A0A0K2DS72-F1
#
_cell.length_a   1.000
_cell.length_b   1.000
_cell.length_c   1.000
_cell.angle_alpha   90.00
_cell.angle_beta   90.00
_cell.angle_gamma   90.00
#
_symmetry.space_group_name_H-M   'P 1'
#
loop_
_entity.id
_entity.type
_entity.pdbx_description
1 polymer ?
#
loop_
_entity_poly.entity_id
_entity_poly.type
_entity_poly.pdbx_seq_one_letter_code
_entity_poly.pdbx_strand_id
1 'polypeptide(L)'
;VHTQGWIHCHTPATDASGPVKATMDVLFEDFQKMRLPAQLRVSLACCLNMCGAVHCSDIAILGYHRKPPMLDHEYLDKMCEIPLAIAACPTAAIKPAKMEVGGQKVNSVAVNNDRCMFCGNCY
;
A
#
# COMPACT_ATOMS: atom_id res chain seq x y z
N VAL A 1 5.67 12.67 11.29
CA VAL A 1 4.45 11.84 11.50
C VAL A 1 4.65 10.52 10.77
N HIS A 2 4.25 9.39 11.35
CA HIS A 2 4.32 8.09 10.67
C HIS A 2 3.10 7.22 10.93
N THR A 3 3.00 6.11 10.19
CA THR A 3 1.87 5.17 10.22
C THR A 3 2.16 3.95 11.09
N GLN A 4 1.25 2.96 11.06
CA GLN A 4 1.34 1.73 11.85
C GLN A 4 2.43 0.75 11.39
N GLY A 5 2.67 0.60 10.07
CA GLY A 5 3.66 -0.35 9.55
C GLY A 5 3.33 -1.81 9.87
N TRP A 6 4.37 -2.63 10.03
CA TRP A 6 4.24 -4.07 10.29
C TRP A 6 3.73 -4.40 11.69
N ILE A 7 3.73 -3.42 12.60
CA ILE A 7 3.27 -3.61 13.97
C ILE A 7 1.77 -3.91 14.03
N HIS A 8 0.97 -3.39 13.09
CA HIS A 8 -0.48 -3.50 13.18
C HIS A 8 -1.23 -3.45 11.84
N CYS A 9 -0.68 -2.87 10.78
CA CYS A 9 -1.41 -2.75 9.51
C CYS A 9 -1.38 -4.07 8.74
N HIS A 10 -2.45 -4.38 7.99
CA HIS A 10 -2.52 -5.54 7.09
C HIS A 10 -2.25 -5.20 5.61
N THR A 11 -2.20 -3.91 5.25
CA THR A 11 -1.76 -3.43 3.92
C THR A 11 -0.37 -2.75 3.86
N PRO A 12 0.60 -3.00 4.78
CA PRO A 12 1.88 -2.32 4.73
C PRO A 12 2.78 -2.90 3.63
N ALA A 13 3.41 -2.04 2.83
CA ALA A 13 4.53 -2.39 1.96
C ALA A 13 5.89 -2.32 2.69
N THR A 14 5.95 -1.67 3.85
CA THR A 14 7.15 -1.51 4.69
C THR A 14 6.75 -1.30 6.15
N ASP A 15 7.68 -1.51 7.07
CA ASP A 15 7.54 -1.04 8.44
C ASP A 15 7.53 0.49 8.52
N ALA A 16 6.96 1.02 9.59
CA ALA A 16 6.99 2.44 9.89
C ALA A 16 8.02 2.79 10.97
N SER A 17 8.02 2.07 12.09
CA SER A 17 8.82 2.41 13.27
C SER A 17 10.32 2.29 13.00
N GLY A 18 10.75 1.22 12.33
CA GLY A 18 12.16 0.98 11.99
C GLY A 18 12.75 2.08 11.10
N PRO A 19 12.19 2.37 9.91
CA PRO A 19 12.71 3.42 9.04
C PRO A 19 12.66 4.81 9.66
N VAL A 20 11.63 5.13 10.46
CA VAL A 20 11.57 6.41 11.21
C VAL A 20 12.71 6.49 12.21
N LYS A 21 12.94 5.43 12.99
CA LYS A 21 14.06 5.38 13.93
C LYS A 21 15.40 5.61 13.22
N ALA A 22 15.66 4.86 12.16
CA ALA A 22 16.89 5.00 11.37
C ALA A 22 17.04 6.41 10.77
N THR A 23 15.96 7.00 10.27
CA THR A 23 15.97 8.36 9.71
C THR A 23 16.24 9.40 10.80
N MET A 24 15.59 9.28 11.96
CA MET A 24 15.77 10.21 13.07
C MET A 24 17.16 10.10 13.70
N ASP A 25 17.80 8.93 13.68
CA ASP A 25 19.18 8.78 14.15
C ASP A 25 20.16 9.56 13.27
N VAL A 26 19.94 9.58 11.95
CA VAL A 26 20.76 10.36 11.01
C VAL A 26 20.48 11.86 11.13
N LEU A 27 19.20 12.24 11.30
CA LEU A 27 18.77 13.64 11.39
C LEU A 27 18.91 14.24 12.80
N PHE A 28 19.42 13.48 13.78
CA PHE A 28 19.41 13.90 15.18
C PHE A 28 20.22 15.18 15.42
N GLU A 29 21.38 15.32 14.77
CA GLU A 29 22.19 16.55 14.89
C GLU A 29 21.47 17.79 14.36
N ASP A 30 20.66 17.62 13.30
CA ASP A 30 19.87 18.69 12.70
C ASP A 30 18.65 19.03 13.54
N PHE A 31 18.07 18.02 14.21
CA PHE A 31 16.96 18.22 15.11
C PHE A 31 17.32 19.13 16.31
N GLN A 32 18.60 19.13 16.72
CA GLN A 32 19.09 19.95 17.82
C GLN A 32 19.49 21.38 17.41
N LYS A 33 19.54 21.69 16.11
CA LYS A 33 20.08 22.95 15.58
C LYS A 33 19.08 23.63 14.64
N MET A 34 19.14 24.95 14.53
CA MET A 34 18.33 25.72 13.57
C MET A 34 19.19 26.19 12.38
N ARG A 35 19.80 25.23 11.65
CA ARG A 35 20.71 25.55 10.53
C ARG A 35 20.05 25.55 9.14
N LEU A 36 18.81 25.08 9.04
CA LEU A 36 18.07 25.01 7.78
C LEU A 36 17.36 26.35 7.49
N PRO A 37 17.17 26.72 6.21
CA PRO A 37 16.48 27.97 5.84
C PRO A 37 15.02 28.06 6.34
N ALA A 38 14.38 26.91 6.55
CA ALA A 38 13.03 26.77 7.09
C ALA A 38 12.91 25.42 7.83
N GLN A 39 11.82 25.25 8.58
CA GLN A 39 11.53 24.00 9.27
C GLN A 39 11.25 22.87 8.25
N LEU A 40 12.09 21.85 8.26
CA LEU A 40 11.91 20.65 7.42
C LEU A 40 10.96 19.66 8.08
N ARG A 41 9.93 19.21 7.35
CA ARG A 41 8.99 18.17 7.79
C ARG A 41 9.21 16.89 6.99
N VAL A 42 9.59 15.83 7.71
CA VAL A 42 9.73 14.47 7.16
C VAL A 42 8.58 13.61 7.68
N SER A 43 7.88 12.94 6.76
CA SER A 43 6.80 12.00 7.11
C SER A 43 6.96 10.66 6.41
N LEU A 44 6.40 9.62 7.02
CA LEU A 44 6.43 8.27 6.48
C LEU A 44 5.04 7.65 6.42
N ALA A 45 4.74 6.92 5.34
CA ALA A 45 3.57 6.05 5.24
C ALA A 45 3.97 4.67 4.74
N CYS A 46 3.41 3.65 5.36
CA CYS A 46 3.71 2.25 5.05
C CYS A 46 3.08 1.76 3.74
N CYS A 47 2.09 2.48 3.20
CA CYS A 47 1.50 2.26 1.89
C CYS A 47 0.91 3.57 1.35
N LEU A 48 0.45 3.54 0.11
CA LEU A 48 -0.10 4.70 -0.62
C LEU A 48 -1.48 5.16 -0.17
N ASN A 49 -2.09 4.51 0.82
CA ASN A 49 -3.22 5.11 1.54
C ASN A 49 -2.78 6.36 2.32
N MET A 50 -1.47 6.55 2.52
CA MET A 50 -0.87 7.78 3.04
C MET A 50 -1.57 8.29 4.31
N CYS A 51 -1.78 7.42 5.30
CA CYS A 51 -2.49 7.72 6.56
C CYS A 51 -1.75 8.74 7.45
N GLY A 52 -1.61 9.97 6.99
CA GLY A 52 -0.82 11.03 7.62
C GLY A 52 -0.48 12.13 6.62
N ALA A 53 0.74 12.64 6.68
CA ALA A 53 1.16 13.83 5.95
C ALA A 53 2.09 13.58 4.76
N VAL A 54 2.22 12.34 4.28
CA VAL A 54 3.16 12.00 3.18
C VAL A 54 2.86 12.78 1.89
N HIS A 55 1.60 13.05 1.59
CA HIS A 55 1.20 13.81 0.40
C HIS A 55 1.47 15.33 0.51
N CYS A 56 1.88 15.83 1.67
CA CYS A 56 2.04 17.26 1.95
C CYS A 56 3.27 17.57 2.84
N SER A 57 4.28 16.68 2.84
CA SER A 57 5.55 16.87 3.54
C SER A 57 6.65 17.35 2.61
N ASP A 58 7.64 18.07 3.14
CA ASP A 58 8.81 18.51 2.36
C ASP A 58 9.61 17.31 1.84
N ILE A 59 9.74 16.28 2.69
CA ILE A 59 10.31 14.98 2.32
C ILE A 59 9.36 13.89 2.80
N ALA A 60 9.05 12.95 1.90
CA ALA A 60 8.12 11.87 2.18
C ALA A 60 8.75 10.51 1.89
N ILE A 61 8.63 9.58 2.85
CA ILE A 61 9.03 8.18 2.69
C ILE A 61 7.76 7.36 2.51
N LEU A 62 7.68 6.60 1.42
CA LEU A 62 6.48 5.86 1.06
C LEU A 62 6.81 4.40 0.77
N GLY A 63 6.12 3.49 1.46
CA GLY A 63 6.08 2.07 1.11
C GLY A 63 5.37 1.85 -0.22
N TYR A 64 6.00 1.10 -1.12
CA TYR A 64 5.49 0.88 -2.48
C TYR A 64 5.60 -0.59 -2.89
N HIS A 65 4.48 -1.17 -3.35
CA HIS A 65 4.46 -2.51 -3.91
C HIS A 65 4.93 -2.48 -5.38
N ARG A 66 5.50 -3.59 -5.87
CA ARG A 66 6.01 -3.71 -7.25
C ARG A 66 5.56 -4.97 -7.97
N LYS A 67 4.53 -5.64 -7.43
CA LYS A 67 3.97 -6.88 -7.99
C LYS A 67 2.45 -6.82 -7.97
N PRO A 68 1.76 -7.35 -9.00
CA PRO A 68 0.30 -7.51 -8.97
C PRO A 68 -0.16 -8.40 -7.80
N PRO A 69 -1.44 -8.33 -7.41
CA PRO A 69 -1.98 -9.18 -6.35
C PRO A 69 -1.92 -10.66 -6.74
N MET A 70 -1.69 -11.52 -5.75
CA MET A 70 -1.87 -12.97 -5.91
C MET A 70 -3.35 -13.29 -5.68
N LEU A 71 -3.96 -14.00 -6.62
CA LEU A 71 -5.38 -14.29 -6.60
C LEU A 71 -5.64 -15.63 -5.94
N ASP A 72 -6.38 -15.61 -4.83
CA ASP A 72 -6.89 -16.83 -4.19
C ASP A 72 -8.30 -17.13 -4.73
N HIS A 73 -8.35 -17.84 -5.85
CA HIS A 73 -9.58 -18.17 -6.55
C HIS A 73 -10.54 -19.04 -5.73
N GLU A 74 -10.07 -19.76 -4.70
CA GLU A 74 -10.91 -20.63 -3.86
C GLU A 74 -11.75 -19.83 -2.84
N TYR A 75 -11.22 -18.69 -2.38
CA TYR A 75 -11.82 -17.91 -1.31
C TYR A 75 -12.36 -16.53 -1.75
N LEU A 76 -12.02 -16.06 -2.96
CA LEU A 76 -12.47 -14.76 -3.48
C LEU A 76 -14.00 -14.58 -3.43
N ASP A 77 -14.78 -15.54 -3.91
CA ASP A 77 -16.26 -15.45 -3.91
C ASP A 77 -16.87 -15.58 -2.50
N LYS A 78 -16.12 -16.15 -1.55
CA LYS A 78 -16.56 -16.37 -0.16
C LYS A 78 -16.32 -15.14 0.72
N MET A 79 -15.26 -14.37 0.42
CA MET A 79 -14.77 -13.28 1.28
C MET A 79 -15.00 -11.89 0.68
N CYS A 80 -15.15 -11.79 -0.64
CA CYS A 80 -15.20 -10.50 -1.33
C CYS A 80 -16.49 -10.33 -2.13
N GLU A 81 -17.06 -9.12 -2.07
CA GLU A 81 -18.03 -8.69 -3.06
C GLU A 81 -17.29 -8.33 -4.36
N ILE A 82 -17.30 -9.22 -5.35
CA ILE A 82 -16.57 -9.06 -6.62
C ILE A 82 -16.75 -7.68 -7.28
N PRO A 83 -17.96 -7.08 -7.33
CA PRO A 83 -18.13 -5.74 -7.88
C PRO A 83 -17.33 -4.65 -7.15
N LEU A 84 -17.18 -4.76 -5.83
CA LEU A 84 -16.38 -3.81 -5.04
C LEU A 84 -14.89 -3.95 -5.35
N ALA A 85 -14.38 -5.19 -5.46
CA ALA A 85 -12.99 -5.43 -5.81
C ALA A 85 -12.64 -4.88 -7.21
N ILE A 86 -13.57 -4.99 -8.18
CA ILE A 86 -13.41 -4.42 -9.52
C ILE A 86 -13.40 -2.88 -9.45
N ALA A 87 -14.37 -2.29 -8.74
CA ALA A 87 -14.52 -0.84 -8.61
C ALA A 87 -13.36 -0.19 -7.84
N ALA A 88 -12.68 -0.95 -6.96
CA ALA A 88 -11.51 -0.50 -6.21
C ALA A 88 -10.29 -0.21 -7.12
N CYS A 89 -10.28 -0.69 -8.36
CA CYS A 89 -9.13 -0.55 -9.26
C CYS A 89 -9.15 0.79 -10.04
N PRO A 90 -8.22 1.73 -9.78
CA PRO A 90 -8.22 3.04 -10.45
C PRO A 90 -7.84 2.95 -11.94
N THR A 91 -7.12 1.90 -12.35
CA THR A 91 -6.69 1.71 -13.74
C THR A 91 -7.56 0.71 -14.50
N ALA A 92 -8.65 0.23 -13.90
CA ALA A 92 -9.53 -0.82 -14.45
C ALA A 92 -8.76 -2.06 -14.95
N ALA A 93 -7.73 -2.47 -14.20
CA ALA A 93 -6.94 -3.67 -14.48
C ALA A 93 -7.67 -4.97 -14.12
N ILE A 94 -8.71 -4.90 -13.29
CA ILE A 94 -9.46 -6.05 -12.77
C ILE A 94 -10.73 -6.25 -13.60
N LYS A 95 -10.99 -7.48 -14.04
CA LYS A 95 -12.19 -7.87 -14.78
C LYS A 95 -12.89 -9.06 -14.12
N PRO A 96 -14.22 -9.17 -14.23
CA PRO A 96 -14.92 -10.36 -13.77
C PRO A 96 -14.52 -11.57 -14.63
N ALA A 97 -14.33 -12.71 -13.98
CA ALA A 97 -13.98 -13.97 -14.62
C ALA A 97 -14.70 -15.13 -13.92
N LYS A 98 -14.76 -16.28 -14.58
CA LYS A 98 -15.19 -17.54 -13.96
C LYS A 98 -14.02 -18.52 -14.07
N MET A 99 -13.67 -19.14 -12.95
CA MET A 99 -12.56 -20.08 -12.87
C MET A 99 -13.06 -21.41 -12.33
N GLU A 100 -12.40 -22.51 -12.71
CA GLU A 100 -12.74 -23.84 -12.24
C GLU A 100 -11.70 -24.28 -11.21
N VAL A 101 -12.13 -24.43 -9.96
CA VAL A 101 -11.28 -24.81 -8.83
C VAL A 101 -11.89 -26.06 -8.19
N GLY A 102 -11.14 -27.16 -8.15
CA GLY A 102 -11.62 -28.42 -7.58
C GLY A 102 -12.85 -29.02 -8.27
N GLY A 103 -13.10 -28.70 -9.55
CA GLY A 103 -14.27 -29.17 -10.31
C GLY A 103 -15.55 -28.34 -10.10
N GLN A 104 -15.50 -27.25 -9.33
CA GLN A 104 -16.59 -26.29 -9.23
C GLN A 104 -16.24 -24.98 -9.94
N LYS A 105 -17.22 -24.42 -10.65
CA LYS A 105 -17.13 -23.10 -11.27
C LYS A 105 -17.41 -22.02 -10.23
N VAL A 106 -16.37 -21.27 -9.89
CA VAL A 106 -16.44 -20.15 -8.94
C VAL A 106 -16.38 -18.82 -9.69
N ASN A 107 -17.10 -17.81 -9.18
CA ASN A 107 -16.92 -16.45 -9.68
C ASN A 107 -15.60 -15.91 -9.14
N SER A 108 -14.82 -15.28 -10.01
CA SER A 108 -13.51 -14.76 -9.64
C SER A 108 -13.18 -13.52 -10.45
N VAL A 109 -11.93 -13.06 -10.34
CA VAL A 109 -11.42 -11.94 -11.11
C VAL A 109 -10.18 -12.32 -11.91
N ALA A 110 -9.98 -11.65 -13.03
CA ALA A 110 -8.75 -11.69 -13.80
C ALA A 110 -8.08 -10.32 -13.74
N VAL A 111 -6.75 -10.30 -13.52
CA VAL A 111 -5.96 -9.07 -13.42
C VAL A 111 -5.09 -8.93 -14.65
N ASN A 112 -5.18 -7.79 -15.33
CA ASN A 112 -4.22 -7.40 -16.37
C ASN A 112 -2.99 -6.78 -15.70
N ASN A 113 -1.88 -7.53 -15.68
CA ASN A 113 -0.64 -7.13 -15.01
C ASN A 113 -0.02 -5.87 -15.61
N ASP A 114 -0.11 -5.67 -16.93
CA ASP A 114 0.47 -4.50 -17.61
C ASP A 114 -0.27 -3.20 -17.26
N ARG A 115 -1.54 -3.31 -16.83
CA ARG A 115 -2.34 -2.16 -16.37
C ARG A 115 -2.30 -1.95 -14.86
N CYS A 116 -1.77 -2.90 -14.09
CA CYS A 116 -1.74 -2.81 -12.63
C CYS A 116 -0.61 -1.87 -12.18
N MET A 117 -0.94 -0.89 -11.34
CA MET A 117 0.04 0.02 -10.73
C MET A 117 0.36 -0.31 -9.27
N PHE A 118 0.05 -1.53 -8.82
CA PHE A 118 0.39 -2.06 -7.50
C PHE A 118 -0.16 -1.22 -6.32
N CYS A 119 -1.36 -0.64 -6.50
CA CYS A 119 -1.91 0.25 -5.49
C CYS A 119 -2.33 -0.43 -4.17
N GLY A 120 -2.54 -1.75 -4.20
CA GLY A 120 -2.97 -2.52 -3.03
C GLY A 120 -4.45 -2.34 -2.64
N ASN A 121 -5.20 -1.42 -3.27
CA ASN A 121 -6.57 -1.09 -2.87
C ASN A 121 -7.61 -2.23 -3.08
N CYS A 122 -7.25 -3.26 -3.85
CA CYS A 122 -8.12 -4.41 -4.13
C CYS A 122 -7.85 -5.61 -3.22
N TYR A 123 -6.84 -5.51 -2.34
CA TYR A 123 -6.54 -6.50 -1.30
C TYR A 123 -7.43 -6.24 -0.08
#